data_AF-A0A4Z1I6L9-F1
#
_entry.id   AF-A0A4Z1I6L9-F1
#
_cell.length_a   1.000
_cell.length_b   1.000
_cell.length_c   1.000
_cell.angle_alpha   90.00
_cell.angle_beta   90.00
_cell.angle_gamma   90.00
#
_symmetry.space_group_name_H-M   'P 1'
#
loop_
_entity.id
_entity.type
_entity.pdbx_description
1 polymer ?
#
loop_
_entity_poly.entity_id
_entity_poly.type
_entity_poly.pdbx_seq_one_letter_code
_entity_poly.pdbx_strand_id
1 'polypeptide(L)'
;MRYDTRWQVYDGKDIEGLEATIDNNMREWIAYIEHNSKSTSQAMKPFDIARSIQWLDFDLICQLCFGHGLGFIANHSDRYDFQKTLDERLPIVEQIGVLAEFDSILRFISRVLFLNQVLPSAKDKSGVGNILGLAGTTIDARYMPDFVPHKDLLAA
;
A
#
# COMPACT_ATOMS: atom_id res chain seq x y z
N MET A 1 -0.76 -31.17 -27.45
CA MET A 1 -0.10 -30.17 -26.57
C MET A 1 -0.68 -30.33 -25.17
N ARG A 2 0.12 -30.77 -24.19
CA ARG A 2 -0.27 -30.79 -22.77
C ARG A 2 0.22 -29.47 -22.16
N TYR A 3 -0.68 -28.65 -21.64
CA TYR A 3 -0.32 -27.48 -20.85
C TYR A 3 0.19 -27.96 -19.48
N ASP A 4 1.46 -27.67 -19.17
CA ASP A 4 2.03 -27.90 -17.83
C ASP A 4 1.48 -26.81 -16.90
N THR A 5 0.41 -27.11 -16.17
CA THR A 5 -0.20 -26.19 -15.19
C THR A 5 0.46 -26.34 -13.82
N ARG A 6 1.79 -26.22 -13.75
CA ARG A 6 2.46 -26.00 -12.47
C ARG A 6 2.34 -24.52 -12.14
N TRP A 7 1.48 -24.20 -11.19
CA TRP A 7 1.47 -22.88 -10.57
C TRP A 7 2.85 -22.64 -9.94
N GLN A 8 3.65 -21.79 -10.56
CA GLN A 8 4.81 -21.22 -9.90
C GLN A 8 4.26 -20.18 -8.92
N VAL A 9 4.10 -20.60 -7.66
CA VAL A 9 3.85 -19.69 -6.56
C VAL A 9 5.17 -18.98 -6.28
N TYR A 10 5.14 -17.66 -6.32
CA TYR A 10 6.28 -16.84 -5.94
C TYR A 10 6.60 -17.10 -4.47
N ASP A 11 7.85 -17.50 -4.17
CA ASP A 11 8.29 -17.88 -2.82
C ASP A 11 9.19 -16.83 -2.14
N GLY A 12 9.44 -15.70 -2.82
CA GLY A 12 10.13 -14.54 -2.25
C GLY A 12 11.62 -14.72 -1.94
N LYS A 13 12.26 -15.80 -2.41
CA LYS A 13 13.70 -16.07 -2.19
C LYS A 13 14.65 -15.02 -2.75
N ASP A 14 14.16 -14.25 -3.70
CA ASP A 14 14.81 -13.18 -4.41
C ASP A 14 14.71 -11.83 -3.69
N ILE A 15 13.90 -11.72 -2.63
CA ILE A 15 13.83 -10.53 -1.77
C ILE A 15 14.77 -10.69 -0.59
N GLU A 16 15.74 -9.78 -0.49
CA GLU A 16 16.69 -9.74 0.61
C GLU A 16 15.98 -9.30 1.90
N GLY A 17 16.16 -10.07 2.99
CA GLY A 17 15.57 -9.72 4.29
C GLY A 17 14.04 -9.81 4.37
N LEU A 18 13.38 -10.53 3.45
CA LEU A 18 11.93 -10.72 3.44
C LEU A 18 11.38 -11.19 4.79
N GLU A 19 11.89 -12.32 5.30
CA GLU A 19 11.44 -12.91 6.57
C GLU A 19 11.65 -11.94 7.74
N ALA A 20 12.83 -11.30 7.80
CA ALA A 20 13.15 -10.34 8.85
C ALA A 20 12.23 -9.11 8.81
N THR A 21 11.87 -8.64 7.61
CA THR A 21 10.92 -7.53 7.43
C THR A 21 9.53 -7.92 7.93
N ILE A 22 9.03 -9.10 7.54
CA ILE A 22 7.73 -9.62 8.01
C ILE A 22 7.74 -9.75 9.53
N ASP A 23 8.77 -10.37 10.11
CA ASP A 23 8.90 -10.59 11.55
C ASP A 23 8.92 -9.28 12.34
N ASN A 24 9.62 -8.26 11.84
CA ASN A 24 9.66 -6.96 12.51
C ASN A 24 8.29 -6.27 12.51
N ASN A 25 7.61 -6.22 11.35
CA ASN A 25 6.27 -5.62 11.27
C ASN A 25 5.26 -6.35 12.17
N MET A 26 5.28 -7.69 12.14
CA MET A 26 4.42 -8.51 12.99
C MET A 26 4.69 -8.28 14.47
N ARG A 27 5.97 -8.18 14.87
CA ARG A 27 6.35 -7.92 16.26
C ARG A 27 5.86 -6.56 16.74
N GLU A 28 6.04 -5.51 15.94
CA GLU A 28 5.54 -4.17 16.27
C GLU A 28 4.02 -4.15 16.40
N TRP A 29 3.32 -4.80 15.46
CA TRP A 29 1.87 -4.90 15.47
C TRP A 29 1.33 -5.66 16.69
N ILE A 30 1.92 -6.82 17.02
CA ILE A 30 1.55 -7.60 18.21
C ILE A 30 1.82 -6.79 19.48
N ALA A 31 2.97 -6.11 19.58
CA ALA A 31 3.28 -5.27 20.72
C ALA A 31 2.22 -4.18 20.91
N TYR A 32 1.78 -3.53 19.83
CA TYR A 32 0.69 -2.57 19.89
C TYR A 32 -0.60 -3.18 20.45
N ILE A 33 -1.01 -4.35 19.93
CA ILE A 33 -2.21 -5.06 20.38
C ILE A 33 -2.11 -5.37 21.87
N GLU A 34 -0.99 -5.93 22.33
CA GLU A 34 -0.78 -6.30 23.72
C GLU A 34 -0.81 -5.12 24.69
N HIS A 35 -0.39 -3.93 24.25
CA HIS A 35 -0.44 -2.73 25.07
C HIS A 35 -1.83 -2.08 25.10
N ASN A 36 -2.57 -2.13 24.00
CA ASN A 36 -3.76 -1.28 23.83
C ASN A 36 -5.10 -2.02 23.89
N SER A 37 -5.14 -3.32 23.59
CA SER A 37 -6.39 -4.10 23.46
C SER A 37 -6.75 -4.96 24.68
N LYS A 38 -5.92 -4.97 25.73
CA LYS A 38 -6.18 -5.78 26.93
C LYS A 38 -7.42 -5.26 27.68
N SER A 39 -8.48 -6.08 27.66
CA SER A 39 -9.67 -5.89 28.50
C SER A 39 -9.40 -6.43 29.92
N THR A 40 -10.04 -5.84 30.92
CA THR A 40 -10.00 -6.30 32.32
C THR A 40 -11.39 -6.69 32.80
N SER A 41 -11.49 -7.33 33.97
CA SER A 41 -12.78 -7.66 34.59
C SER A 41 -13.67 -6.44 34.87
N GLN A 42 -13.10 -5.23 34.85
CA GLN A 42 -13.79 -3.99 35.15
C GLN A 42 -14.01 -3.10 33.91
N ALA A 43 -13.33 -3.37 32.79
CA ALA A 43 -13.39 -2.55 31.60
C ALA A 43 -13.11 -3.35 30.32
N MET A 44 -14.07 -3.34 29.40
CA MET A 44 -13.90 -3.87 28.05
C MET A 44 -13.25 -2.82 27.15
N LYS A 45 -12.19 -3.19 26.44
CA LYS A 45 -11.55 -2.36 25.41
C LYS A 45 -11.87 -2.94 24.03
N PRO A 46 -12.79 -2.35 23.26
CA PRO A 46 -13.03 -2.78 21.89
C PRO A 46 -11.80 -2.48 21.02
N PHE A 47 -11.46 -3.42 20.15
CA PHE A 47 -10.34 -3.31 19.23
C PHE A 47 -10.79 -3.71 17.82
N ASP A 48 -10.63 -2.81 16.86
CA ASP A 48 -10.94 -3.06 15.46
C ASP A 48 -9.73 -3.75 14.79
N ILE A 49 -9.76 -5.07 14.79
CA ILE A 49 -8.70 -5.88 14.18
C ILE A 49 -8.70 -5.75 12.66
N ALA A 50 -9.85 -5.53 12.02
CA ALA A 50 -9.93 -5.45 10.56
C ALA A 50 -9.20 -4.21 10.04
N ARG A 51 -9.35 -3.07 10.73
CA ARG A 51 -8.60 -1.86 10.42
C ARG A 51 -7.11 -2.00 10.73
N SER A 52 -6.79 -2.63 11.87
CA SER A 52 -5.40 -2.79 12.30
C SER A 52 -4.60 -3.71 11.36
N ILE A 53 -5.21 -4.76 10.81
CA ILE A 53 -4.57 -5.63 9.80
C ILE A 53 -4.28 -4.84 8.51
N GLN A 54 -5.20 -3.99 8.06
CA GLN A 54 -4.95 -3.16 6.86
C GLN A 54 -3.74 -2.23 7.04
N TRP A 55 -3.55 -1.69 8.25
CA TRP A 55 -2.38 -0.89 8.60
C TRP A 55 -1.09 -1.69 8.58
N LEU A 56 -1.14 -2.92 9.08
CA LEU A 56 -0.03 -3.87 8.96
C LEU A 56 0.30 -4.14 7.48
N ASP A 57 -0.71 -4.42 6.67
CA ASP A 57 -0.54 -4.73 5.24
C ASP A 57 0.12 -3.58 4.48
N PHE A 58 -0.32 -2.33 4.70
CA PHE A 58 0.26 -1.16 4.05
C PHE A 58 1.71 -0.91 4.43
N ASP A 59 2.05 -1.00 5.73
CA ASP A 59 3.43 -0.82 6.17
C ASP A 59 4.34 -1.96 5.70
N LEU A 60 3.85 -3.20 5.72
CA LEU A 60 4.59 -4.36 5.26
C LEU A 60 4.90 -4.27 3.77
N ILE A 61 3.89 -4.03 2.92
CA ILE A 61 4.13 -3.95 1.46
C ILE A 61 5.00 -2.75 1.11
N CYS A 62 4.86 -1.62 1.79
CA CYS A 62 5.72 -0.46 1.55
C CYS A 62 7.17 -0.73 1.98
N GLN A 63 7.40 -1.46 3.07
CA GLN A 63 8.75 -1.86 3.46
C GLN A 63 9.36 -2.81 2.43
N LEU A 64 8.59 -3.76 1.91
CA LEU A 64 9.08 -4.71 0.90
C LEU A 64 9.31 -4.06 -0.47
N CYS A 65 8.53 -3.04 -0.84
CA CYS A 65 8.68 -2.34 -2.12
C CYS A 65 9.70 -1.20 -2.07
N PHE A 66 9.72 -0.42 -0.98
CA PHE A 66 10.44 0.85 -0.89
C PHE A 66 11.55 0.86 0.18
N GLY A 67 11.67 -0.22 0.96
CA GLY A 67 12.64 -0.32 2.06
C GLY A 67 12.25 0.43 3.34
N HIS A 68 11.09 1.11 3.36
CA HIS A 68 10.59 1.78 4.56
C HIS A 68 9.05 1.71 4.65
N GLY A 69 8.53 1.71 5.88
CA GLY A 69 7.09 1.77 6.12
C GLY A 69 6.55 3.18 5.93
N LEU A 70 5.23 3.32 5.96
CA LEU A 70 4.54 4.60 5.98
C LEU A 70 4.27 5.08 7.42
N GLY A 71 4.41 4.19 8.40
CA GLY A 71 4.32 4.46 9.82
C GLY A 71 2.92 4.32 10.39
N PHE A 72 2.07 3.50 9.75
CA PHE A 72 0.73 3.17 10.22
C PHE A 72 0.77 2.29 11.47
N ILE A 73 1.63 1.28 11.54
CA ILE A 73 1.78 0.41 12.72
C ILE A 73 2.32 1.22 13.90
N ALA A 74 3.40 1.97 13.67
CA ALA A 74 4.10 2.74 14.71
C ALA A 74 3.19 3.80 15.39
N ASN A 75 2.28 4.42 14.63
CA ASN A 75 1.36 5.45 15.14
C ASN A 75 -0.06 4.92 15.33
N HIS A 76 -0.31 3.67 14.94
CA HIS A 76 -1.62 3.00 14.89
C HIS A 76 -2.77 3.92 14.45
N SER A 77 -2.54 4.63 13.35
CA SER A 77 -3.44 5.63 12.80
C SER A 77 -3.28 5.70 11.28
N ASP A 78 -4.33 6.15 10.62
CA ASP A 78 -4.32 6.41 9.18
C ASP A 78 -3.36 7.57 8.88
N ARG A 79 -2.15 7.23 8.44
CA ARG A 79 -1.15 8.22 8.05
C ARG A 79 -1.52 8.75 6.67
N TYR A 80 -1.42 10.06 6.51
CA TYR A 80 -1.68 10.75 5.24
C TYR A 80 -3.13 10.68 4.75
N ASP A 81 -4.11 10.34 5.60
CA ASP A 81 -5.51 10.11 5.20
C ASP A 81 -5.64 9.10 4.05
N PHE A 82 -4.71 8.14 3.97
CA PHE A 82 -4.65 7.20 2.85
C PHE A 82 -5.80 6.21 2.89
N GLN A 83 -6.01 5.55 4.04
CA GLN A 83 -7.08 4.57 4.18
C GLN A 83 -8.45 5.24 4.07
N LYS A 84 -8.62 6.41 4.68
CA LYS A 84 -9.84 7.22 4.50
C LYS A 84 -10.09 7.55 3.03
N THR A 85 -9.05 7.96 2.30
CA THR A 85 -9.18 8.23 0.87
C THR A 85 -9.56 6.96 0.10
N LEU A 86 -8.99 5.81 0.44
CA LEU A 86 -9.36 4.54 -0.18
C LEU A 86 -10.83 4.18 0.11
N ASP A 87 -11.27 4.25 1.36
CA ASP A 87 -12.66 3.95 1.76
C ASP A 87 -13.66 4.87 1.03
N GLU A 88 -13.32 6.15 0.83
CA GLU A 88 -14.18 7.11 0.15
C GLU A 88 -14.15 6.98 -1.39
N ARG A 89 -13.01 6.58 -1.96
CA ARG A 89 -12.78 6.63 -3.42
C ARG A 89 -12.87 5.27 -4.11
N LEU A 90 -12.44 4.19 -3.47
CA LEU A 90 -12.48 2.85 -4.07
C LEU A 90 -13.88 2.45 -4.53
N PRO A 91 -14.97 2.65 -3.75
CA PRO A 91 -16.31 2.30 -4.21
C PRO A 91 -16.72 3.05 -5.48
N ILE A 92 -16.29 4.32 -5.61
CA ILE A 92 -16.54 5.14 -6.79
C ILE A 92 -15.79 4.56 -7.99
N VAL A 93 -14.51 4.21 -7.81
CA VAL A 93 -13.68 3.62 -8.86
C VAL A 93 -14.25 2.27 -9.31
N GLU A 94 -14.67 1.42 -8.38
CA GLU A 94 -15.30 0.13 -8.68
C GLU A 94 -16.60 0.31 -9.46
N GLN A 95 -17.46 1.24 -9.04
CA GLN A 95 -18.71 1.55 -9.74
C GLN A 95 -18.45 2.05 -11.17
N ILE A 96 -17.47 2.93 -11.36
CA ILE A 96 -17.08 3.42 -12.69
C ILE A 96 -16.50 2.29 -13.53
N GLY A 97 -15.63 1.45 -12.95
CA GLY A 97 -14.92 0.37 -13.66
C GLY A 97 -15.83 -0.74 -14.18
N VAL A 98 -16.97 -0.98 -13.54
CA VAL A 98 -17.97 -1.97 -13.99
C VAL A 98 -18.78 -1.49 -15.20
N LEU A 99 -18.88 -0.17 -15.41
CA LEU A 99 -19.64 0.41 -16.52
C LEU A 99 -18.76 0.51 -17.77
N ALA A 100 -18.90 -0.45 -18.69
CA ALA A 100 -18.12 -0.50 -19.94
C ALA A 100 -18.18 0.80 -20.77
N GLU A 101 -19.28 1.55 -20.71
CA GLU A 101 -19.47 2.83 -21.41
C GLU A 101 -18.60 3.97 -20.84
N PHE A 102 -18.19 3.87 -19.56
CA PHE A 102 -17.31 4.87 -18.94
C PHE A 102 -15.88 4.82 -19.47
N ASP A 103 -15.44 3.70 -20.05
CA ASP A 103 -14.11 3.57 -20.63
C ASP A 103 -13.90 4.55 -21.81
N SER A 104 -14.93 4.76 -22.64
CA SER A 104 -14.90 5.80 -23.68
C SER A 104 -14.88 7.22 -23.13
N ILE A 105 -15.57 7.47 -22.01
CA ILE A 105 -15.60 8.78 -21.35
C ILE A 105 -14.24 9.06 -20.69
N LEU A 106 -13.65 8.09 -20.00
CA LEU A 106 -12.32 8.21 -19.39
C LEU A 106 -11.24 8.43 -20.45
N ARG A 107 -11.28 7.70 -21.57
CA ARG A 107 -10.39 7.93 -22.72
C ARG A 107 -10.56 9.31 -23.35
N PHE A 108 -11.77 9.86 -23.33
CA PHE A 108 -12.02 11.22 -23.80
C PHE A 108 -11.46 12.25 -22.81
N ILE A 109 -11.73 12.09 -21.51
CA ILE A 109 -11.24 12.97 -20.45
C ILE A 109 -9.70 12.98 -20.42
N SER A 110 -9.04 11.83 -20.54
CA SER A 110 -7.57 11.74 -20.51
C SER A 110 -6.88 12.47 -21.67
N ARG A 111 -7.58 12.64 -22.80
CA ARG A 111 -7.11 13.42 -23.96
C ARG A 111 -7.26 14.93 -23.76
N VAL A 112 -8.14 15.37 -22.86
CA VAL A 112 -8.35 16.78 -22.56
C VAL A 112 -7.38 17.21 -21.47
N LEU A 113 -6.26 17.81 -21.88
CA LEU A 113 -5.10 18.16 -21.03
C LEU A 113 -5.43 18.91 -19.73
N PHE A 114 -6.50 19.73 -19.74
CA PHE A 114 -6.92 20.53 -18.58
C PHE A 114 -7.67 19.72 -17.51
N LEU A 115 -8.38 18.64 -17.90
CA LEU A 115 -9.10 17.79 -16.95
C LEU A 115 -8.17 16.86 -16.15
N ASN A 116 -6.93 16.66 -16.62
CA ASN A 116 -5.91 15.90 -15.91
C ASN A 116 -5.48 16.54 -14.57
N GLN A 117 -5.84 17.81 -14.31
CA GLN A 117 -5.60 18.48 -13.03
C GLN A 117 -6.52 18.00 -11.89
N VAL A 118 -7.59 17.26 -12.21
CA VAL A 118 -8.56 16.75 -11.23
C VAL A 118 -8.20 15.34 -10.74
N LEU A 119 -7.24 14.68 -11.40
CA LEU A 119 -6.75 13.36 -10.97
C LEU A 119 -5.75 13.49 -9.81
N PRO A 120 -5.67 12.47 -8.93
CA PRO A 120 -4.65 12.41 -7.90
C PRO A 120 -3.25 12.55 -8.51
N SER A 121 -2.42 13.39 -7.90
CA SER A 121 -1.09 13.69 -8.36
C SER A 121 -0.05 13.26 -7.32
N ALA A 122 1.12 12.83 -7.79
CA ALA A 122 2.30 12.58 -6.96
C ALA A 122 2.74 13.81 -6.12
N LYS A 123 2.19 14.99 -6.42
CA LYS A 123 2.44 16.24 -5.68
C LYS A 123 1.45 16.48 -4.53
N ASP A 124 0.42 15.65 -4.38
CA ASP A 124 -0.59 15.83 -3.35
C ASP A 124 0.01 15.55 -1.97
N LYS A 125 -0.35 16.37 -0.98
CA LYS A 125 0.19 16.24 0.39
C LYS A 125 -0.55 15.19 1.23
N SER A 126 -1.66 14.65 0.73
CA SER A 126 -2.51 13.67 1.42
C SER A 126 -3.14 12.69 0.44
N GLY A 127 -3.72 11.61 0.97
CA GLY A 127 -4.37 10.55 0.25
C GLY A 127 -3.42 9.75 -0.64
N VAL A 128 -4.01 9.17 -1.69
CA VAL A 128 -3.29 8.30 -2.65
C VAL A 128 -2.15 9.04 -3.37
N GLY A 129 -2.28 10.35 -3.61
CA GLY A 129 -1.25 11.13 -4.30
C GLY A 129 0.04 11.31 -3.51
N ASN A 130 -0.02 11.41 -2.17
CA ASN A 130 1.17 11.44 -1.33
C ASN A 130 1.95 10.12 -1.42
N ILE A 131 1.25 8.99 -1.31
CA ILE A 131 1.85 7.66 -1.43
C ILE A 131 2.44 7.45 -2.83
N LEU A 132 1.75 7.93 -3.88
CA LEU A 132 2.27 7.91 -5.24
C LEU A 132 3.55 8.75 -5.39
N GLY A 133 3.63 9.90 -4.71
CA GLY A 133 4.84 10.71 -4.65
C GLY A 133 6.00 9.97 -4.01
N LEU A 134 5.75 9.31 -2.87
CA LEU A 134 6.76 8.52 -2.17
C LEU A 134 7.26 7.33 -3.01
N ALA A 135 6.33 6.59 -3.63
CA ALA A 135 6.66 5.53 -4.57
C ALA A 135 7.47 6.08 -5.75
N GLY A 136 7.06 7.22 -6.32
CA GLY A 136 7.75 7.92 -7.39
C GLY A 136 9.19 8.27 -7.02
N THR A 137 9.42 8.84 -5.83
CA THR A 137 10.80 9.16 -5.39
C THR A 137 11.69 7.93 -5.29
N THR A 138 11.13 6.80 -4.84
CA THR A 138 11.87 5.54 -4.72
C THR A 138 12.19 4.94 -6.09
N ILE A 139 11.25 5.02 -7.02
CA ILE A 139 11.41 4.56 -8.40
C ILE A 139 12.41 5.44 -9.16
N ASP A 140 12.29 6.77 -9.04
CA ASP A 140 13.18 7.73 -9.69
C ASP A 140 14.64 7.55 -9.24
N ALA A 141 14.85 7.23 -7.95
CA ALA A 141 16.16 6.89 -7.43
C ALA A 141 16.81 5.68 -8.14
N ARG A 142 16.00 4.74 -8.68
CA ARG A 142 16.51 3.58 -9.43
C ARG A 142 17.08 3.93 -10.79
N TYR A 143 16.63 5.04 -11.38
CA TYR A 143 17.10 5.51 -12.68
C TYR A 143 18.31 6.45 -12.57
N MET A 144 18.80 6.73 -11.35
CA MET A 144 19.99 7.54 -11.15
C MET A 144 21.26 6.76 -11.49
N PRO A 145 22.30 7.41 -12.05
CA PRO A 145 23.54 6.73 -12.45
C PRO A 145 24.26 5.97 -11.33
N ASP A 146 24.11 6.43 -10.09
CA ASP A 146 24.77 5.88 -8.90
C ASP A 146 23.89 4.88 -8.13
N PHE A 147 22.76 4.44 -8.70
CA PHE A 147 21.86 3.52 -8.03
C PHE A 147 22.52 2.15 -7.80
N VAL A 148 22.49 1.69 -6.54
CA VAL A 148 22.89 0.33 -6.17
C VAL A 148 21.63 -0.54 -6.18
N PRO A 149 21.53 -1.54 -7.07
CA PRO A 149 20.38 -2.43 -7.10
C PRO A 149 20.19 -3.15 -5.77
N HIS A 150 18.96 -3.09 -5.24
CA HIS A 150 18.55 -3.86 -4.09
C HIS A 150 17.55 -4.94 -4.52
N LYS A 151 17.60 -6.07 -3.81
CA LYS A 151 16.74 -7.23 -4.03
C LYS A 151 15.43 -7.03 -3.25
N ASP A 152 14.52 -6.29 -3.85
CA ASP A 152 13.23 -5.93 -3.28
C ASP A 152 12.07 -6.33 -4.20
N LEU A 153 10.84 -6.15 -3.73
CA LEU A 153 9.64 -6.61 -4.44
C LEU A 153 9.39 -5.87 -5.78
N LEU A 154 10.06 -4.73 -6.02
CA LEU A 154 9.99 -4.02 -7.30
C LEU A 154 11.04 -4.48 -8.31
N ALA A 155 12.05 -5.23 -7.86
CA ALA A 155 13.11 -5.79 -8.68
C ALA A 155 12.95 -7.31 -8.95
N ALA A 156 11.95 -7.94 -8.32
CA ALA A 156 11.58 -9.35 -8.45
C ALA A 156 10.92 -9.69 -9.80
#